data_AF-A0A952P5P8-F1
#
_entry.id   AF-A0A952P5P8-F1
#
_cell.length_a   1.000
_cell.length_b   1.000
_cell.length_c   1.000
_cell.angle_alpha   90.00
_cell.angle_beta   90.00
_cell.angle_gamma   90.00
#
_symmetry.space_group_name_H-M   'P 1'
#
loop_
_entity.id
_entity.type
_entity.pdbx_description
1 polymer ?
#
loop_
_entity_poly.entity_id
_entity_poly.type
_entity_poly.pdbx_seq_one_letter_code
_entity_poly.pdbx_strand_id
1 'polypeptide(L)'
;MKSEIQEKLEQLAYERTTPFCYGCYVKAPTGVCPQCHTDDLMRHLDGVGVEWGTFWVIKHILEEELTPINIEEEFEESVRQFYPEEVTVGWITLDAVSVMKDQDPTSWRIAQSEWESQEEEEGNIVSFDNGSTYYWSQDIKAIL
;
A
#
# COMPACT_ATOMS: atom_id res chain seq x y z
N MET A 1 9.44 -12.06 0.74
CA MET A 1 9.38 -10.68 1.27
C MET A 1 7.95 -10.20 1.47
N LYS A 2 7.08 -10.18 0.46
CA LYS A 2 5.64 -9.81 0.62
C LYS A 2 4.91 -10.64 1.69
N SER A 3 5.20 -11.94 1.78
CA SER A 3 4.66 -12.83 2.82
C SER A 3 5.11 -12.47 4.24
N GLU A 4 6.40 -12.15 4.44
CA GLU A 4 6.93 -11.78 5.76
C GLU A 4 6.41 -10.43 6.25
N ILE A 5 6.26 -9.46 5.33
CA ILE A 5 5.66 -8.16 5.64
C ILE A 5 4.18 -8.35 6.02
N GLN A 6 3.45 -9.18 5.28
CA GLN A 6 2.07 -9.51 5.56
C GLN A 6 1.91 -10.14 6.96
N GLU A 7 2.74 -11.13 7.31
CA GLU A 7 2.69 -11.78 8.63
C GLU A 7 2.93 -10.79 9.79
N LYS A 8 3.89 -9.86 9.61
CA LYS A 8 4.17 -8.82 10.61
C LYS A 8 3.04 -7.80 10.72
N LEU A 9 2.44 -7.40 9.60
CA LEU A 9 1.28 -6.50 9.61
C LEU A 9 0.07 -7.17 10.26
N GLU A 10 -0.13 -8.47 10.05
CA GLU A 10 -1.15 -9.23 10.75
C GLU A 10 -0.90 -9.27 12.25
N GLN A 11 0.34 -9.51 12.68
CA GLN A 11 0.71 -9.43 14.09
C GLN A 11 0.43 -8.04 14.68
N LEU A 12 0.86 -6.98 14.00
CA LEU A 12 0.59 -5.59 14.42
C LEU A 12 -0.91 -5.31 14.53
N ALA A 13 -1.70 -5.79 13.56
CA ALA A 13 -3.16 -5.69 13.60
C ALA A 13 -3.76 -6.45 14.79
N TYR A 14 -3.23 -7.62 15.13
CA TYR A 14 -3.63 -8.37 16.32
C TYR A 14 -3.26 -7.63 17.62
N GLU A 15 -2.13 -6.94 17.66
CA GLU A 15 -1.71 -6.17 18.84
C GLU A 15 -2.56 -4.91 19.04
N ARG A 16 -2.98 -4.25 17.96
CA ARG A 16 -3.79 -3.02 18.00
C ARG A 16 -5.28 -3.25 18.18
N THR A 17 -5.77 -4.47 18.00
CA THR A 17 -7.19 -4.80 18.14
C THR A 17 -7.48 -5.63 19.37
N THR A 18 -8.69 -5.48 19.90
CA THR A 18 -9.19 -6.32 21.00
C THR A 18 -10.12 -7.40 20.44
N PRO A 19 -10.02 -8.66 20.88
CA PRO A 19 -11.03 -9.67 20.52
C PRO A 19 -12.43 -9.23 20.96
N PHE A 20 -13.43 -9.50 20.13
CA PHE A 20 -14.80 -9.04 20.32
C PHE A 20 -15.79 -10.17 20.04
N CYS A 21 -16.66 -10.44 21.00
CA CYS A 21 -17.73 -11.42 20.82
C CYS A 21 -18.91 -10.74 20.15
N TYR A 22 -19.16 -11.07 18.88
CA TYR A 22 -20.28 -10.52 18.14
C TYR A 22 -21.64 -10.95 18.71
N GLY A 23 -21.78 -12.22 19.11
CA GLY A 23 -23.04 -12.76 19.63
C GLY A 23 -23.50 -12.13 20.95
N CYS A 24 -22.56 -11.76 21.82
CA CYS A 24 -22.84 -11.09 23.10
C CYS A 24 -22.60 -9.57 23.05
N TYR A 25 -22.06 -9.07 21.94
CA TYR A 25 -21.69 -7.66 21.73
C TYR A 25 -20.80 -7.09 22.84
N VAL A 26 -19.76 -7.84 23.23
CA VAL A 26 -18.82 -7.47 24.30
C VAL A 26 -17.37 -7.70 23.89
N LYS A 27 -16.47 -6.83 24.37
CA LYS A 27 -15.01 -7.05 24.26
C LYS A 27 -14.61 -8.24 25.12
N ALA A 28 -13.76 -9.11 24.57
CA ALA A 28 -13.30 -10.35 25.18
C ALA A 28 -11.76 -10.41 25.19
N PRO A 29 -11.08 -9.50 25.93
CA PRO A 29 -9.61 -9.35 25.88
C PRO A 29 -8.84 -10.61 26.30
N THR A 30 -9.47 -11.51 27.04
CA THR A 30 -8.89 -12.80 27.45
C THR A 30 -8.91 -13.88 26.36
N GLY A 31 -9.44 -13.57 25.17
CA GLY A 31 -9.58 -14.53 24.07
C GLY A 31 -10.79 -15.47 24.19
N VAL A 32 -11.63 -15.29 25.21
CA VAL A 32 -12.87 -16.05 25.41
C VAL A 32 -13.96 -15.09 25.90
N CYS A 33 -15.16 -15.18 25.35
CA CYS A 33 -16.28 -14.37 25.77
C CYS A 33 -16.68 -14.67 27.23
N PRO A 34 -16.82 -13.65 28.10
CA PRO A 34 -17.19 -13.88 29.49
C PRO A 34 -18.65 -14.32 29.68
N GLN A 35 -19.51 -14.19 28.66
CA GLN A 35 -20.94 -14.49 28.76
C GLN A 35 -21.31 -15.84 28.13
N CYS A 36 -20.95 -16.06 26.87
CA CYS A 36 -21.27 -17.29 26.15
C CYS A 36 -20.12 -18.28 26.06
N HIS A 37 -18.93 -17.93 26.61
CA HIS A 37 -17.73 -18.77 26.61
C HIS A 37 -17.22 -19.18 25.23
N THR A 38 -17.67 -18.52 24.16
CA THR A 38 -17.12 -18.73 22.81
C THR A 38 -15.73 -18.11 22.69
N ASP A 39 -14.87 -18.83 21.98
CA ASP A 39 -13.56 -18.40 21.50
C ASP A 39 -13.61 -17.92 20.03
N ASP A 40 -14.77 -18.00 19.39
CA ASP A 40 -15.04 -17.49 18.06
C ASP A 40 -15.28 -15.96 18.13
N LEU A 41 -14.17 -15.21 18.06
CA LEU A 41 -14.15 -13.77 18.30
C LEU A 41 -13.69 -12.97 17.07
N MET A 42 -14.45 -11.93 16.74
CA MET A 42 -14.05 -10.90 15.77
C MET A 42 -12.96 -9.99 16.33
N ARG A 43 -12.43 -9.08 15.50
CA ARG A 43 -11.50 -8.04 15.93
C ARG A 43 -12.24 -6.72 16.10
N HIS A 44 -11.92 -5.97 17.15
CA HIS A 44 -12.44 -4.63 17.41
C HIS A 44 -11.30 -3.62 17.46
N LEU A 45 -11.44 -2.54 16.69
CA LEU A 45 -10.56 -1.37 16.72
C LEU A 45 -11.37 -0.15 17.17
N ASP A 46 -10.94 0.48 18.27
CA ASP A 46 -11.64 1.62 18.86
C ASP A 46 -11.75 2.79 17.86
N GLY A 47 -12.97 3.29 17.67
CA GLY A 47 -13.27 4.39 16.75
C GLY A 47 -13.43 3.99 15.28
N VAL A 48 -13.09 2.75 14.91
CA VAL A 48 -13.14 2.29 13.51
C VAL A 48 -14.26 1.29 13.29
N GLY A 49 -14.28 0.19 14.05
CA GLY A 49 -15.33 -0.82 13.89
C GLY A 49 -14.97 -2.20 14.42
N VAL A 50 -15.80 -3.17 14.03
CA VAL A 50 -15.69 -4.60 14.38
C VAL A 50 -15.90 -5.43 13.13
N GLU A 51 -14.95 -6.31 12.81
CA GLU A 51 -15.05 -7.24 11.69
C GLU A 51 -14.12 -8.46 11.89
N TRP A 52 -14.39 -9.54 11.17
CA TRP A 52 -13.54 -10.72 11.10
C TRP A 52 -12.21 -10.47 10.42
N GLY A 53 -11.18 -11.17 10.92
CA GLY A 53 -9.83 -11.11 10.38
C GLY A 53 -9.14 -9.76 10.64
N THR A 54 -7.97 -9.60 10.00
CA THR A 54 -7.06 -8.46 10.20
C THR A 54 -6.93 -7.58 8.96
N PHE A 55 -7.43 -8.02 7.80
CA PHE A 55 -7.26 -7.31 6.53
C PHE A 55 -7.75 -5.85 6.58
N TRP A 56 -8.94 -5.62 7.14
CA TRP A 56 -9.51 -4.28 7.26
C TRP A 56 -8.73 -3.38 8.23
N VAL A 57 -8.11 -3.97 9.26
CA VAL A 57 -7.24 -3.26 10.21
C VAL A 57 -5.95 -2.86 9.53
N ILE A 58 -5.32 -3.79 8.78
CA ILE A 58 -4.09 -3.53 8.03
C ILE A 58 -4.33 -2.41 7.03
N LYS A 59 -5.43 -2.49 6.26
CA LYS A 59 -5.81 -1.42 5.34
C LYS A 59 -5.92 -0.07 6.04
N HIS A 60 -6.62 -0.01 7.17
CA HIS A 60 -6.75 1.23 7.94
C HIS A 60 -5.41 1.76 8.45
N ILE A 61 -4.52 0.91 8.96
CA ILE A 61 -3.18 1.31 9.41
C ILE A 61 -2.38 1.93 8.26
N LEU A 62 -2.39 1.28 7.09
CA LEU A 62 -1.66 1.77 5.92
C LEU A 62 -2.23 3.12 5.44
N GLU A 63 -3.54 3.28 5.42
CA GLU A 63 -4.21 4.54 4.99
C GLU A 63 -3.98 5.69 5.97
N GLU A 64 -3.90 5.44 7.28
CA GLU A 64 -3.71 6.48 8.29
C GLU A 64 -2.24 6.85 8.51
N GLU A 65 -1.32 5.88 8.45
CA GLU A 65 0.09 6.09 8.83
C GLU A 65 1.00 6.34 7.64
N LEU A 66 0.61 5.90 6.44
CA LEU A 66 1.43 6.00 5.24
C LEU A 66 0.75 6.82 4.15
N THR A 67 1.57 7.37 3.24
CA THR A 67 1.10 8.00 2.02
C THR A 67 1.29 7.03 0.85
N PRO A 68 0.24 6.73 0.07
CA PRO A 68 0.37 5.91 -1.13
C PRO A 68 1.32 6.55 -2.14
N ILE A 69 2.02 5.72 -2.90
CA ILE A 69 2.92 6.14 -3.96
C ILE A 69 2.11 6.72 -5.13
N ASN A 70 2.55 7.86 -5.66
CA ASN A 70 2.10 8.35 -6.95
C ASN A 70 2.98 7.75 -8.06
N ILE A 71 2.54 6.63 -8.63
CA ILE A 71 3.29 5.89 -9.65
C ILE A 71 3.64 6.74 -10.87
N GLU A 72 2.75 7.67 -11.28
CA GLU A 72 3.03 8.55 -12.42
C GLU A 72 4.19 9.51 -12.13
N GLU A 73 4.18 10.15 -10.96
CA GLU A 73 5.24 11.09 -10.56
C GLU A 73 6.57 10.37 -10.33
N GLU A 74 6.58 9.23 -9.63
CA GLU A 74 7.81 8.47 -9.39
C GLU A 74 8.42 7.93 -10.69
N PHE A 75 7.58 7.44 -11.61
CA PHE A 75 8.06 7.03 -12.92
C PHE A 75 8.65 8.21 -13.71
N GLU A 76 7.99 9.37 -13.71
CA GLU A 76 8.52 10.58 -14.35
C GLU A 76 9.90 10.96 -13.78
N GLU A 77 10.04 10.99 -12.46
CA GLU A 77 11.31 11.29 -11.79
C GLU A 77 12.39 10.25 -12.16
N SER A 78 12.03 8.97 -12.25
CA SER A 78 12.95 7.93 -12.71
C SER A 78 13.48 8.24 -14.12
N VAL A 79 12.61 8.64 -15.05
CA VAL A 79 13.00 9.00 -16.42
C VAL A 79 13.90 10.25 -16.41
N ARG A 80 13.58 11.26 -15.60
CA ARG A 80 14.39 12.48 -15.47
C ARG A 80 15.81 12.20 -14.98
N GLN A 81 16.02 11.15 -14.19
CA GLN A 81 17.36 10.78 -13.71
C GLN A 81 18.25 10.18 -14.81
N PHE A 82 17.66 9.55 -15.83
CA PHE A 82 18.41 8.88 -16.91
C PHE A 82 18.52 9.70 -18.20
N TYR A 83 17.59 10.62 -18.42
CA TYR A 83 17.54 11.44 -19.63
C TYR A 83 17.82 12.92 -19.33
N PRO A 84 18.33 13.70 -20.30
CA PRO A 84 18.47 15.14 -20.14
C PRO A 84 17.14 15.81 -19.83
N GLU A 85 17.15 16.85 -19.01
CA GLU A 85 15.94 17.63 -18.68
C GLU A 85 15.30 18.27 -19.92
N GLU A 86 16.12 18.72 -20.87
CA GLU A 86 15.66 19.45 -22.06
C GLU A 86 16.12 18.80 -23.37
N VAL A 87 15.29 18.92 -24.40
CA VAL A 87 15.59 18.55 -25.78
C VAL A 87 15.37 19.72 -26.72
N THR A 88 16.26 19.87 -27.72
CA THR A 88 16.12 20.90 -28.76
C THR A 88 15.53 20.30 -30.02
N VAL A 89 14.42 20.86 -30.50
CA VAL A 89 13.79 20.53 -31.79
C VAL A 89 13.82 21.77 -32.68
N GLY A 90 14.72 21.76 -33.67
CA GLY A 90 14.97 22.94 -34.51
C GLY A 90 15.55 24.10 -33.70
N TRP A 91 14.74 25.11 -33.42
CA TRP A 91 15.10 26.30 -32.62
C TRP A 91 14.31 26.41 -31.30
N ILE A 92 13.58 25.36 -30.90
CA ILE A 92 12.76 25.34 -29.69
C ILE A 92 13.40 24.38 -28.69
N THR A 93 13.55 24.83 -27.44
CA THR A 93 13.98 24.02 -26.29
C THR A 93 12.75 23.63 -25.48
N LEU A 94 12.60 22.32 -25.20
CA LEU A 94 11.42 21.73 -24.57
C LEU A 94 11.84 20.77 -23.47
N ASP A 95 10.97 20.57 -22.47
CA ASP A 95 11.13 19.53 -21.46
C ASP A 95 11.06 18.13 -22.09
N ALA A 96 12.07 17.29 -21.82
CA ALA A 96 12.22 16.01 -22.48
C ALA A 96 11.09 15.03 -22.14
N VAL A 97 10.69 14.96 -20.86
CA VAL A 97 9.59 14.10 -20.41
C VAL A 97 8.26 14.52 -21.04
N SER A 98 7.97 15.83 -21.04
CA SER A 98 6.77 16.37 -21.69
C SER A 98 6.74 15.99 -23.17
N VAL A 99 7.87 16.11 -23.87
CA VAL A 99 7.96 15.68 -25.28
C VAL A 99 7.71 14.18 -25.42
N MET A 100 8.29 13.32 -24.56
CA MET A 100 8.05 11.87 -24.63
C MET A 100 6.57 11.52 -24.42
N LYS A 101 5.93 12.12 -23.40
CA LYS A 101 4.49 11.94 -23.11
C LYS A 101 3.61 12.38 -24.27
N ASP A 102 3.92 13.54 -24.87
CA ASP A 102 3.10 14.12 -25.93
C ASP A 102 3.26 13.42 -27.28
N GLN A 103 4.47 12.96 -27.61
CA GLN A 103 4.74 12.33 -28.90
C GLN A 103 4.28 10.87 -28.96
N ASP A 104 4.42 10.11 -27.87
CA ASP A 104 3.92 8.74 -27.80
C ASP A 104 3.36 8.39 -26.41
N PRO A 105 2.12 8.85 -26.12
CA PRO A 105 1.48 8.58 -24.83
C PRO A 105 1.18 7.09 -24.62
N THR A 106 1.13 6.28 -25.69
CA THR A 106 0.88 4.84 -25.57
C THR A 106 2.14 4.14 -25.09
N SER A 107 3.27 4.39 -25.75
CA SER A 107 4.57 3.86 -25.33
C SER A 107 4.93 4.32 -23.91
N TRP A 108 4.66 5.59 -23.57
CA TRP A 108 4.86 6.11 -22.21
C TRP A 108 4.12 5.29 -21.15
N ARG A 109 2.83 5.03 -21.38
CA ARG A 109 2.01 4.24 -20.43
C ARG A 109 2.44 2.78 -20.33
N ILE A 110 2.94 2.20 -21.42
CA ILE A 110 3.50 0.84 -21.40
C ILE A 110 4.77 0.84 -20.54
N ALA A 111 5.68 1.77 -20.77
CA ALA A 111 6.92 1.88 -20.00
C ALA A 111 6.65 2.10 -18.50
N GLN A 112 5.67 2.95 -18.15
CA GLN A 112 5.25 3.14 -16.76
C GLN A 112 4.74 1.84 -16.12
N SER A 113 3.89 1.09 -16.84
CA SER A 113 3.33 -0.18 -16.35
C SER A 113 4.40 -1.26 -16.20
N GLU A 114 5.39 -1.30 -17.09
CA GLU A 114 6.53 -2.20 -17.00
C GLU A 114 7.41 -1.83 -15.80
N TRP A 115 7.67 -0.55 -15.59
CA TRP A 115 8.40 -0.05 -14.43
C TRP A 115 7.69 -0.41 -13.12
N GLU A 116 6.38 -0.15 -13.01
CA GLU A 116 5.57 -0.53 -11.84
C GLU A 116 5.68 -2.02 -11.53
N SER A 117 5.56 -2.87 -12.55
CA SER A 117 5.65 -4.33 -12.41
C SER A 117 7.04 -4.76 -11.93
N GLN A 118 8.09 -4.12 -12.45
CA GLN A 118 9.46 -4.40 -12.04
C GLN A 118 9.70 -3.99 -10.57
N GLU A 119 9.27 -2.79 -10.18
CA GLU A 119 9.40 -2.31 -8.80
C GLU A 119 8.64 -3.21 -7.80
N GLU A 120 7.47 -3.73 -8.17
CA GLU A 120 6.74 -4.70 -7.34
C GLU A 120 7.48 -6.06 -7.28
N GLU A 121 8.01 -6.55 -8.41
CA GLU A 121 8.74 -7.82 -8.48
C GLU A 121 10.04 -7.78 -7.65
N GLU A 122 10.78 -6.67 -7.74
CA GLU A 122 11.95 -6.38 -6.90
C GLU A 122 11.57 -6.14 -5.43
N GLY A 123 10.28 -5.83 -5.19
CA GLY A 123 9.69 -5.60 -3.88
C GLY A 123 10.09 -4.26 -3.28
N ASN A 124 10.42 -3.28 -4.11
CA ASN A 124 10.61 -1.89 -3.69
C ASN A 124 9.28 -1.27 -3.30
N ILE A 125 8.23 -1.60 -4.06
CA ILE A 125 6.84 -1.23 -3.76
C ILE A 125 6.02 -2.47 -3.41
N VAL A 126 4.98 -2.30 -2.59
CA VAL A 126 4.07 -3.39 -2.21
C VAL A 126 2.63 -2.90 -2.25
N SER A 127 1.78 -3.74 -2.84
CA SER A 127 0.34 -3.55 -2.89
C SER A 127 -0.39 -4.65 -2.09
N PHE A 128 -1.44 -4.24 -1.39
CA PHE A 128 -2.30 -5.11 -0.58
C PHE A 128 -3.75 -5.20 -1.09
N ASP A 129 -4.05 -4.51 -2.20
CA ASP A 129 -5.39 -4.39 -2.78
C ASP A 129 -5.43 -4.73 -4.28
N ASN A 130 -4.57 -5.68 -4.68
CA ASN A 130 -4.42 -6.17 -6.06
C ASN A 130 -3.98 -5.11 -7.07
N GLY A 131 -3.14 -4.18 -6.63
CA GLY A 131 -2.46 -3.21 -7.49
C GLY A 131 -3.23 -1.90 -7.64
N SER A 132 -4.18 -1.63 -6.73
CA SER A 132 -4.90 -0.35 -6.75
C SER A 132 -4.13 0.73 -6.00
N THR A 133 -3.42 0.35 -4.92
CA THR A 133 -2.54 1.24 -4.16
C THR A 133 -1.21 0.56 -3.85
N TYR A 134 -0.13 1.32 -3.97
CA TYR A 134 1.21 0.88 -3.66
C TYR A 134 1.81 1.74 -2.56
N TYR A 135 2.63 1.12 -1.73
CA TYR A 135 3.40 1.77 -0.68
C TYR A 135 4.86 1.34 -0.78
N TRP A 136 5.78 2.20 -0.34
CA TRP A 136 7.18 1.83 -0.33
C TRP A 136 7.44 0.77 0.74
N SER A 137 8.18 -0.28 0.38
CA SER A 137 8.57 -1.33 1.32
C SER A 137 9.31 -0.79 2.53
N GLN A 138 10.11 0.28 2.36
CA GLN A 138 10.84 0.91 3.46
C GLN A 138 9.92 1.61 4.46
N ASP A 139 8.85 2.25 3.98
CA ASP A 139 7.90 2.97 4.82
C ASP A 139 7.04 1.98 5.61
N ILE A 140 6.61 0.88 4.96
CA ILE A 140 5.95 -0.22 5.66
C ILE A 140 6.86 -0.80 6.74
N LYS A 141 8.16 -1.02 6.45
CA LYS A 141 9.10 -1.53 7.44
C LYS A 141 9.35 -0.55 8.60
N ALA A 142 9.10 0.74 8.42
CA ALA A 142 9.29 1.74 9.47
C ALA A 142 8.17 1.72 10.53
N ILE A 143 6.97 1.21 10.17
CA ILE A 143 5.82 1.09 11.08
C ILE A 143 5.67 -0.31 11.71
N LEU A 144 6.49 -1.27 11.26
CA LEU A 144 6.58 -2.64 11.79
C LEU A 144 7.61 -2.75 12.92
#